data_AF-A0A731K3X9-F1
#
_entry.id   AF-A0A731K3X9-F1
#
_cell.length_a   1.000
_cell.length_b   1.000
_cell.length_c   1.000
_cell.angle_alpha   90.00
_cell.angle_beta   90.00
_cell.angle_gamma   90.00
#
_symmetry.space_group_name_H-M   'P 1'
#
loop_
_entity.id
_entity.type
_entity.pdbx_description
1 polymer ?
#
loop_
_entity_poly.entity_id
_entity_poly.type
_entity_poly.pdbx_seq_one_letter_code
_entity_poly.pdbx_strand_id
1 'polypeptide(L)'
;MRKVSISILFMLVSLTWGTTWLAMRIAVETIPPVFATGMRFMFAAPFLIIIAWLRKKTLLFPPGQRLFQFVICIFYFCIPFSLMIYGETYVNSGLAAIIFA
;
A
#
# COMPACT_ATOMS: atom_id res chain seq x y z
N MET A 1 24.70 15.44 -10.94
CA MET A 1 23.87 14.29 -11.34
C MET A 1 23.15 13.63 -10.16
N ARG A 2 23.85 13.15 -9.12
CA ARG A 2 23.23 12.47 -7.96
C ARG A 2 22.14 13.28 -7.22
N LYS A 3 22.33 14.60 -7.03
CA LYS A 3 21.31 15.48 -6.42
C LYS A 3 20.01 15.57 -7.24
N VAL A 4 20.13 15.64 -8.57
CA VAL A 4 18.99 15.70 -9.48
C VAL A 4 18.19 14.39 -9.45
N SER A 5 18.86 13.24 -9.47
CA SER A 5 18.21 11.94 -9.34
C SER A 5 17.46 11.80 -8.01
N ILE A 6 18.04 12.27 -6.90
CA ILE A 6 17.37 12.26 -5.59
C ILE A 6 16.12 13.14 -5.61
N SER A 7 16.20 14.36 -6.14
CA SER A 7 15.04 15.25 -6.25
C SER A 7 13.92 14.66 -7.10
N ILE A 8 14.26 14.00 -8.22
CA ILE A 8 13.27 13.34 -9.09
C ILE A 8 12.60 12.17 -8.37
N LEU A 9 13.38 11.29 -7.75
CA LEU A 9 12.84 10.15 -7.00
C LEU A 9 11.95 10.62 -5.83
N PHE A 10 12.35 11.69 -5.15
CA PHE A 10 11.55 12.28 -4.08
C PHE A 10 10.23 12.84 -4.61
N MET A 11 10.23 13.58 -5.72
CA MET A 11 8.98 14.06 -6.34
C MET A 11 8.07 12.90 -6.74
N LEU A 12 8.62 11.86 -7.36
CA LEU A 12 7.84 10.69 -7.77
C LEU A 12 7.20 9.99 -6.57
N VAL A 13 7.94 9.76 -5.49
CA VAL A 13 7.39 9.15 -4.28
C VAL A 13 6.30 10.04 -3.66
N SER A 14 6.56 11.34 -3.52
CA SER A 14 5.60 12.29 -2.95
C SER A 14 4.31 12.38 -3.77
N LEU A 15 4.41 12.42 -5.09
CA LEU A 15 3.24 12.46 -5.99
C LEU A 15 2.47 11.14 -5.97
N THR A 16 3.16 10.00 -6.04
CA THR A 16 2.50 8.69 -6.05
C THR A 16 1.79 8.40 -4.73
N TRP A 17 2.43 8.70 -3.60
CA TRP A 17 1.80 8.54 -2.29
C TRP A 17 0.66 9.53 -2.09
N GLY A 18 0.88 10.82 -2.34
CA GLY A 18 -0.16 11.86 -2.18
C GLY A 18 -1.42 11.58 -3.02
N THR A 19 -1.25 11.22 -4.29
CA THR A 19 -2.38 10.92 -5.19
C THR A 19 -3.12 9.64 -4.82
N THR A 20 -2.44 8.67 -4.20
CA THR A 20 -3.08 7.42 -3.74
C THR A 20 -4.11 7.69 -2.65
N TRP A 21 -3.82 8.56 -1.68
CA TRP A 21 -4.77 8.95 -0.62
C TRP A 21 -5.99 9.66 -1.19
N LEU A 22 -5.77 10.57 -2.14
CA LEU A 22 -6.86 11.24 -2.84
C LEU A 22 -7.74 10.24 -3.60
N ALA A 23 -7.13 9.31 -4.34
CA ALA A 23 -7.85 8.29 -5.09
C ALA A 23 -8.65 7.34 -4.17
N MET A 24 -8.10 6.94 -3.02
CA MET A 24 -8.80 6.08 -2.07
C MET A 24 -9.98 6.81 -1.42
N ARG A 25 -9.82 8.09 -1.07
CA ARG A 25 -10.94 8.91 -0.58
C ARG A 25 -12.11 8.96 -1.58
N ILE A 26 -11.81 9.08 -2.88
CA ILE A 26 -12.84 9.05 -3.93
C ILE A 26 -13.44 7.63 -4.05
N ALA A 27 -12.62 6.58 -3.97
CA ALA A 27 -13.09 5.20 -4.09
C ALA A 27 -14.06 4.82 -2.96
N VAL A 28 -13.80 5.25 -1.72
CA VAL A 28 -14.65 4.91 -0.56
C VAL A 28 -16.02 5.59 -0.57
N GLU A 29 -16.23 6.61 -1.41
CA GLU A 29 -17.56 7.23 -1.59
C GLU A 29 -18.55 6.29 -2.29
N THR A 30 -18.04 5.33 -3.07
CA THR A 30 -18.87 4.40 -3.86
C THR A 30 -18.66 2.94 -3.47
N ILE A 31 -17.51 2.60 -2.91
CA ILE A 31 -17.11 1.22 -2.61
C ILE A 31 -16.88 1.08 -1.09
N PRO A 32 -17.38 0.02 -0.43
CA PRO A 32 -17.09 -0.23 0.97
C PRO A 32 -15.57 -0.23 1.27
N PRO A 33 -15.11 0.44 2.34
CA PRO A 33 -13.68 0.67 2.62
C PRO A 33 -12.81 -0.58 2.57
N VAL A 34 -13.22 -1.63 3.27
CA VAL A 34 -12.48 -2.91 3.34
C VAL A 34 -12.42 -3.59 1.97
N PHE A 35 -13.49 -3.48 1.18
CA PHE A 35 -13.52 -4.03 -0.17
C PHE A 35 -12.60 -3.25 -1.11
N ALA A 36 -12.57 -1.93 -1.00
CA ALA A 36 -11.63 -1.08 -1.76
C ALA A 36 -10.16 -1.43 -1.43
N THR A 37 -9.83 -1.66 -0.15
CA THR A 37 -8.51 -2.18 0.27
C THR A 37 -8.23 -3.54 -0.38
N GLY A 38 -9.20 -4.47 -0.33
CA GLY A 38 -9.08 -5.79 -0.93
C GLY A 38 -8.82 -5.74 -2.43
N MET A 39 -9.57 -4.93 -3.17
CA MET A 39 -9.39 -4.70 -4.61
C MET A 39 -7.98 -4.20 -4.91
N ARG A 40 -7.48 -3.21 -4.15
CA ARG A 40 -6.13 -2.67 -4.31
C ARG A 40 -5.06 -3.77 -4.25
N PHE A 41 -5.11 -4.63 -3.23
CA PHE A 41 -4.15 -5.74 -3.11
C PHE A 41 -4.41 -6.86 -4.13
N MET A 42 -5.66 -7.10 -4.50
CA MET A 42 -6.03 -8.10 -5.50
C MET A 42 -5.47 -7.77 -6.89
N PHE A 43 -5.41 -6.49 -7.28
CA PHE A 43 -4.78 -6.08 -8.54
C PHE A 43 -3.25 -6.00 -8.41
N ALA A 44 -2.72 -5.58 -7.25
CA ALA A 44 -1.28 -5.47 -7.05
C ALA A 44 -0.57 -6.83 -6.93
N ALA A 45 -1.20 -7.82 -6.29
CA ALA A 45 -0.56 -9.11 -6.00
C ALA A 45 -0.17 -9.90 -7.26
N PRO A 46 -1.04 -10.11 -8.27
CA PRO A 46 -0.66 -10.79 -9.51
C PRO A 46 0.50 -10.10 -10.21
N PHE A 47 0.48 -8.77 -10.28
CA PHE A 47 1.54 -7.99 -10.89
C PHE A 47 2.88 -8.19 -10.19
N LEU A 48 2.90 -8.14 -8.85
CA LEU A 48 4.11 -8.39 -8.05
C LEU A 48 4.57 -9.85 -8.12
N ILE A 49 3.65 -10.81 -8.18
CA ILE A 49 3.97 -12.23 -8.33
C ILE A 49 4.64 -12.49 -9.68
N ILE A 50 4.10 -11.91 -10.78
CA ILE A 50 4.69 -12.01 -12.11
C ILE A 50 6.12 -11.43 -12.11
N ILE A 51 6.31 -10.24 -11.52
CA ILE A 51 7.64 -9.62 -11.43
C ILE A 51 8.60 -10.50 -10.62
N ALA A 52 8.16 -11.05 -9.48
CA ALA A 52 8.98 -11.91 -8.65
C ALA A 52 9.39 -13.19 -9.39
N TRP A 53 8.46 -13.78 -10.15
CA TRP A 53 8.71 -14.95 -10.99
C TRP A 53 9.72 -14.65 -12.09
N LEU A 54 9.55 -13.55 -12.84
CA LEU A 54 10.49 -13.10 -13.87
C LEU A 54 11.89 -12.82 -13.30
N ARG A 55 11.98 -12.30 -12.08
CA ARG A 55 13.25 -12.02 -11.38
C ARG A 55 13.82 -13.23 -10.63
N LYS A 56 13.15 -14.39 -10.68
CA LYS A 56 13.52 -15.62 -9.94
C LYS A 56 13.72 -15.36 -8.44
N LYS A 57 12.90 -14.49 -7.85
CA LYS A 57 12.93 -14.16 -6.42
C LYS A 57 11.86 -14.93 -5.66
N THR A 58 12.21 -15.44 -4.48
CA THR A 58 11.28 -16.12 -3.58
C THR A 58 10.44 -15.10 -2.83
N LEU A 59 9.12 -15.24 -2.89
CA LEU A 59 8.17 -14.42 -2.11
C LEU A 59 8.00 -14.91 -0.67
N LEU A 60 8.31 -16.18 -0.44
CA LEU A 60 8.20 -16.80 0.88
C LEU A 60 9.45 -16.56 1.69
N PHE A 61 9.26 -16.30 2.97
CA PHE A 61 10.35 -16.23 3.93
C PHE A 61 10.97 -17.63 4.13
N PRO A 62 12.21 -17.70 4.64
CA PRO A 62 12.88 -18.96 4.90
C PRO A 62 12.01 -19.93 5.73
N PRO A 63 12.15 -21.25 5.51
CA PRO A 63 11.47 -22.25 6.33
C PRO A 63 11.81 -22.02 7.82
N GLY A 64 10.77 -21.84 8.65
CA GLY A 64 10.88 -21.42 10.05
C GLY A 64 10.38 -19.99 10.34
N GLN A 65 10.35 -19.10 9.34
CA GLN A 65 9.87 -17.71 9.50
C GLN A 65 8.50 -17.45 8.86
N ARG A 66 7.82 -18.50 8.37
CA ARG A 66 6.52 -18.37 7.70
C ARG A 66 5.42 -17.86 8.63
N LEU A 67 5.44 -18.26 9.91
CA LEU A 67 4.51 -17.72 10.90
C LEU A 67 4.74 -16.22 11.10
N PHE A 68 6.00 -15.79 11.17
CA PHE A 68 6.35 -14.38 11.26
C PHE A 68 5.92 -13.59 10.02
N GLN A 69 6.11 -14.16 8.82
CA GLN A 69 5.58 -13.58 7.59
C GLN A 69 4.06 -13.38 7.66
N PHE A 70 3.32 -14.40 8.14
CA PHE A 70 1.87 -14.31 8.30
C PHE A 70 1.46 -13.22 9.31
N VAL A 71 2.16 -13.12 10.44
CA VAL A 71 1.93 -12.07 11.45
C VAL A 71 2.17 -10.68 10.84
N ILE A 72 3.26 -10.48 10.09
CA ILE A 72 3.51 -9.21 9.38
C ILE A 72 2.37 -8.92 8.40
N CYS A 73 1.95 -9.90 7.58
CA CYS A 73 0.88 -9.69 6.63
C CYS A 73 -0.41 -9.20 7.30
N ILE A 74 -0.78 -9.75 8.46
CA ILE A 74 -1.99 -9.34 9.17
C ILE A 74 -1.81 -8.00 9.88
N PHE A 75 -0.80 -7.88 10.73
CA PHE A 75 -0.67 -6.75 11.66
C PHE A 75 0.00 -5.53 11.08
N TYR A 76 0.80 -5.69 10.01
CA TYR A 76 1.47 -4.56 9.35
C TYR A 76 0.73 -4.11 8.09
N PHE A 77 0.09 -5.04 7.37
CA PHE A 77 -0.60 -4.72 6.13
C PHE A 77 -2.12 -4.78 6.27
N CYS A 78 -2.70 -5.94 6.57
CA CYS A 78 -4.14 -6.15 6.47
C CYS A 78 -4.94 -5.24 7.41
N ILE A 79 -4.66 -5.32 8.72
CA ILE A 79 -5.38 -4.55 9.74
C ILE A 79 -5.13 -3.04 9.58
N PRO A 80 -3.86 -2.55 9.51
CA PRO A 80 -3.62 -1.11 9.44
C PRO A 80 -4.21 -0.47 8.18
N PHE A 81 -4.03 -1.06 7.00
CA PHE A 81 -4.56 -0.45 5.76
C PHE A 81 -6.10 -0.48 5.72
N SER A 82 -6.74 -1.53 6.24
CA SER A 82 -8.20 -1.58 6.31
C SER A 82 -8.75 -0.54 7.30
N LEU A 83 -8.16 -0.42 8.49
CA LEU A 83 -8.58 0.59 9.49
C LEU A 83 -8.31 2.01 9.01
N MET A 84 -7.22 2.22 8.30
CA MET A 84 -6.84 3.51 7.74
C MET A 84 -7.83 3.99 6.67
N ILE A 85 -8.17 3.15 5.69
CA ILE A 85 -9.15 3.50 4.64
C ILE A 85 -10.56 3.63 5.25
N TYR A 86 -10.86 2.87 6.30
CA TYR A 86 -12.08 3.09 7.07
C TYR A 86 -12.07 4.46 7.77
N GLY A 87 -10.94 4.84 8.39
CA GLY A 87 -10.72 6.15 8.98
C GLY A 87 -10.85 7.29 7.96
N GLU A 88 -10.40 7.07 6.73
CA GLU A 88 -10.58 8.00 5.61
C GLU A 88 -12.03 8.29 5.27
N THR A 89 -13.02 7.54 5.77
CA THR A 89 -14.44 7.93 5.63
C THR A 89 -14.80 9.12 6.53
N TYR A 90 -14.12 9.25 7.68
CA TYR A 90 -14.38 10.27 8.70
C TYR A 90 -13.48 11.51 8.59
N VAL A 91 -12.30 11.37 7.98
CA VAL A 91 -11.33 12.46 7.82
C VAL A 91 -11.04 12.77 6.37
N ASN A 92 -10.59 14.00 6.08
CA ASN A 92 -10.12 14.37 4.75
C ASN A 92 -8.77 13.67 4.45
N SER A 93 -8.50 13.37 3.18
CA SER A 93 -7.29 12.71 2.68
C SER A 93 -6.01 13.43 3.10
N GLY A 94 -6.03 14.77 3.20
CA GLY A 94 -4.89 15.55 3.70
C GLY A 94 -4.55 15.26 5.17
N LEU A 95 -5.56 15.16 6.03
CA LEU A 95 -5.36 14.83 7.45
C LEU A 95 -4.95 13.36 7.62
N ALA A 96 -5.59 12.45 6.87
CA ALA A 96 -5.22 11.04 6.83
C ALA A 96 -3.75 10.84 6.44
N ALA A 97 -3.28 11.54 5.40
CA ALA A 97 -1.90 11.48 4.96
C ALA A 97 -0.89 11.96 6.02
N ILE A 98 -1.22 13.01 6.78
CA ILE A 98 -0.35 13.52 7.86
C ILE A 98 -0.31 12.56 9.05
N ILE A 99 -1.45 11.96 9.42
CA ILE A 99 -1.51 10.99 10.52
C ILE A 99 -0.75 9.71 10.18
N PHE A 100 -0.71 9.34 8.89
CA PHE A 100 -0.05 8.13 8.42
C PHE A 100 1.47 8.31 8.18
N ALA A 101 1.94 9.52 7.85
CA ALA A 101 3.33 9.82 7.52
C ALA A 101 4.26 9.78 8.74
#